data_AF-A0A378RNI6-F1
#
_entry.id   AF-A0A378RNI6-F1
#
_cell.length_a   1.000
_cell.length_b   1.000
_cell.length_c   1.000
_cell.angle_alpha   90.00
_cell.angle_beta   90.00
_cell.angle_gamma   90.00
#
_symmetry.space_group_name_H-M   'P 1'
#
loop_
_entity.id
_entity.type
_entity.pdbx_description
1 polymer ?
#
loop_
_entity_poly.entity_id
_entity_poly.type
_entity_poly.pdbx_seq_one_letter_code
_entity_poly.pdbx_strand_id
1 'polypeptide(L)' 'MSGTLDNDSTKKQLGFEYQKLVALEYCLNAKNGEYVYIECFGDVQYGTESIEVKHHEGESNLTSNSVDVWKTLKNLVVEY' A
#
# COMPACT_ATOMS: atom_id res chain seq x y z
N MET A 1 -22.91 21.53 8.02
CA MET A 1 -23.17 21.02 6.67
C MET A 1 -22.70 19.58 6.62
N SER A 2 -23.63 18.62 6.61
CA SER A 2 -23.33 17.21 6.37
C SER A 2 -23.94 16.87 5.03
N GLY A 3 -23.17 17.07 3.98
CA GLY A 3 -23.48 16.60 2.64
C GLY A 3 -22.44 15.53 2.31
N THR A 4 -22.87 14.27 2.27
CA THR A 4 -22.04 13.20 1.75
C THR A 4 -21.71 13.54 0.31
N LEU A 5 -20.43 13.61 -0.05
CA LEU A 5 -20.02 13.80 -1.44
C LEU A 5 -20.34 12.49 -2.18
N ASP A 6 -21.11 12.57 -3.27
CA ASP A 6 -21.48 11.38 -4.07
C ASP A 6 -20.26 10.65 -4.66
N ASN A 7 -19.08 11.30 -4.65
CA ASN A 7 -17.82 10.73 -5.08
C ASN A 7 -16.68 11.09 -4.09
N ASP A 8 -16.81 10.61 -2.86
CA ASP A 8 -15.75 10.70 -1.86
C ASP A 8 -14.67 9.62 -2.12
N SER A 9 -13.47 10.07 -2.48
CA SER A 9 -12.30 9.21 -2.68
C SER A 9 -11.22 9.38 -1.61
N THR A 10 -11.52 10.09 -0.51
CA THR A 10 -10.56 10.44 0.54
C THR A 10 -9.86 9.20 1.10
N LYS A 11 -10.59 8.12 1.40
CA LYS A 11 -9.97 6.86 1.89
C LYS A 11 -9.00 6.23 0.90
N LYS A 12 -9.32 6.31 -0.40
CA LYS A 12 -8.44 5.80 -1.44
C LYS A 12 -7.18 6.67 -1.57
N GLN A 13 -7.34 7.98 -1.50
CA GLN A 13 -6.20 8.91 -1.48
C GLN A 13 -5.31 8.70 -0.26
N LEU A 14 -5.87 8.50 0.94
CA LEU A 14 -5.11 8.18 2.15
C LEU A 14 -4.25 6.93 1.98
N GLY A 15 -4.79 5.88 1.35
CA GLY A 15 -4.02 4.68 1.02
C GLY A 15 -2.82 4.98 0.12
N PHE A 16 -2.98 5.81 -0.91
CA PHE A 16 -1.89 6.23 -1.79
C PHE A 16 -0.85 7.10 -1.08
N GLU A 17 -1.27 8.03 -0.23
CA GLU A 17 -0.33 8.84 0.55
C GLU A 17 0.48 7.99 1.54
N TYR A 18 -0.16 6.99 2.15
CA TYR A 18 0.52 6.04 3.02
C TYR A 18 1.54 5.16 2.25
N GLN A 19 1.19 4.71 1.04
CA GLN A 19 2.14 4.00 0.16
C GLN A 19 3.37 4.85 -0.16
N LYS A 20 3.20 6.15 -0.44
CA LYS A 20 4.32 7.08 -0.66
C LYS A 20 5.17 7.26 0.60
N LEU A 21 4.55 7.30 1.77
CA LEU A 21 5.26 7.40 3.05
C LEU A 21 6.17 6.17 3.27
N VAL A 22 5.65 4.97 3.04
CA VAL A 22 6.44 3.73 3.11
C VAL A 22 7.58 3.75 2.08
N ALA A 23 7.30 4.13 0.82
CA ALA A 23 8.33 4.23 -0.21
C ALA A 23 9.44 5.23 0.18
N LEU A 24 9.09 6.37 0.78
CA LEU A 24 10.05 7.34 1.29
C LEU A 24 10.94 6.76 2.39
N GLU A 25 10.37 5.98 3.31
CA GLU A 25 11.14 5.28 4.35
C GLU A 25 12.18 4.33 3.74
N TYR A 26 11.81 3.56 2.70
CA TYR A 26 12.77 2.74 1.96
C TYR A 26 13.83 3.58 1.26
N CYS A 27 13.45 4.70 0.63
CA CYS A 27 14.40 5.61 -0.02
C CYS A 27 15.44 6.18 0.95
N LEU A 28 15.04 6.52 2.18
CA LEU A 28 15.95 7.06 3.20
C LEU A 28 16.98 6.03 3.68
N ASN A 29 16.69 4.73 3.55
CA ASN A 29 17.56 3.63 3.94
C ASN A 29 18.27 2.97 2.74
N ALA A 30 17.93 3.35 1.51
CA ALA A 30 18.49 2.78 0.29
C ALA A 30 19.97 3.19 0.09
N LYS A 31 20.76 2.29 -0.50
CA LYS A 31 22.14 2.61 -0.87
C LYS A 31 22.15 3.48 -2.12
N ASN A 32 23.27 4.18 -2.30
CA ASN A 32 23.43 5.08 -3.43
C ASN A 32 23.33 4.31 -4.76
N GLY A 33 22.42 4.75 -5.64
CA GLY A 33 22.16 4.12 -6.93
C GLY A 33 21.10 3.01 -6.92
N GLU A 34 20.51 2.69 -5.78
CA GLU A 34 19.33 1.82 -5.70
C GLU A 34 18.03 2.59 -5.97
N TYR A 35 17.02 1.86 -6.43
CA TYR A 35 15.72 2.41 -6.79
C TYR A 35 14.63 1.77 -5.93
N VAL A 36 13.67 2.60 -5.54
CA VAL A 36 12.40 2.17 -4.93
C VAL A 36 11.30 2.52 -5.92
N TYR A 37 10.46 1.55 -6.27
CA TYR A 37 9.34 1.74 -7.19
C TYR A 37 8.03 1.75 -6.41
N ILE A 38 7.16 2.68 -6.77
CA ILE A 38 5.77 2.70 -6.31
C ILE A 38 4.95 2.05 -7.42
N GLU A 39 4.44 0.86 -7.16
CA GLU A 39 3.77 0.04 -8.16
C GLU A 39 2.24 0.13 -8.07
N CYS A 40 1.56 -0.53 -9.01
CA CYS A 40 0.12 -0.67 -9.00
C CYS A 40 -0.35 -1.47 -7.77
N PHE A 41 -1.64 -1.41 -7.48
CA PHE A 41 -2.32 -2.23 -6.46
C PHE A 41 -1.90 -2.06 -4.99
N GLY A 42 -0.99 -1.15 -4.68
CA GLY A 42 -0.57 -0.84 -3.31
C GLY A 42 0.84 -1.32 -2.97
N ASP A 43 1.60 -1.79 -3.95
CA ASP A 43 2.92 -2.37 -3.72
C ASP A 43 4.05 -1.33 -3.80
N VAL A 44 5.07 -1.53 -2.98
CA VAL A 44 6.37 -0.83 -3.05
C VAL A 44 7.43 -1.87 -3.34
N GLN A 45 8.19 -1.72 -4.42
CA GLN A 45 9.25 -2.64 -4.81
C GLN A 45 10.61 -2.04 -4.44
N TYR A 46 11.45 -2.82 -3.77
CA TYR A 46 12.83 -2.47 -3.47
C TYR A 46 13.75 -3.67 -3.69
N GLY A 47 14.70 -3.55 -4.62
CA GLY A 47 15.52 -4.69 -5.05
C GLY A 47 14.65 -5.83 -5.58
N THR A 48 14.77 -7.01 -4.99
CA THR A 48 13.98 -8.20 -5.34
C THR A 48 12.73 -8.38 -4.47
N GLU A 49 12.47 -7.48 -3.53
CA GLU A 49 11.35 -7.56 -2.61
C GLU A 49 10.19 -6.68 -3.11
N SER A 50 8.98 -7.23 -3.02
CA SER A 50 7.73 -6.49 -3.21
C SER A 50 7.00 -6.43 -1.87
N ILE A 51 6.66 -5.22 -1.44
CA ILE A 51 6.02 -4.93 -0.16
C ILE A 51 4.63 -4.38 -0.44
N GLU A 52 3.61 -5.18 -0.15
CA GLU A 52 2.23 -4.74 -0.20
C GLU A 52 1.91 -3.79 0.97
N VAL A 53 1.41 -2.59 0.66
CA VAL A 53 1.08 -1.57 1.64
C VAL A 53 -0.44 -1.47 1.84
N LYS A 54 -0.90 -1.74 3.07
CA LYS A 54 -2.30 -1.56 3.49
C LYS A 54 -2.39 -0.52 4.60
N HIS A 55 -3.18 0.54 4.38
CA HIS A 55 -3.53 1.50 5.42
C HIS A 55 -4.84 1.08 6.12
N HIS A 56 -4.79 0.95 7.45
CA HIS A 56 -5.97 0.85 8.30
C HIS A 56 -6.13 2.10 9.17
N GLU A 57 -7.33 2.66 9.24
CA GLU A 57 -7.64 3.74 10.19
C GLU A 57 -7.86 3.11 11.59
N GLY A 58 -7.00 3.44 12.56
CA GLY A 58 -7.06 2.92 13.93
C GLY A 58 -6.22 1.66 14.16
N GLU A 59 -6.37 1.04 15.33
CA GLU A 59 -5.67 -0.21 15.65
C GLU A 59 -6.17 -1.35 14.77
N SER A 60 -5.24 -2.03 14.09
CA SER A 60 -5.53 -3.18 13.25
C SER A 60 -4.41 -4.20 13.38
N ASN A 61 -4.74 -5.49 13.36
CA ASN A 61 -3.77 -6.57 13.30
C ASN A 61 -4.00 -7.41 12.05
N LEU A 62 -2.93 -7.69 11.32
CA LEU A 62 -2.95 -8.66 10.23
C LEU A 62 -2.96 -10.06 10.84
N THR A 63 -3.96 -10.85 10.45
CA THR A 63 -4.08 -12.25 10.82
C THR A 63 -4.17 -13.07 9.54
N SER A 64 -3.96 -14.39 9.64
CA SER A 64 -4.14 -15.30 8.49
C SER A 64 -5.57 -15.29 7.92
N ASN A 65 -6.55 -14.80 8.67
CA ASN A 65 -7.95 -14.68 8.24
C ASN A 65 -8.31 -13.26 7.78
N SER A 66 -7.38 -12.30 7.82
CA SER A 66 -7.66 -10.92 7.40
C SER A 66 -7.93 -10.87 5.90
N VAL A 67 -9.00 -10.17 5.51
CA VAL A 67 -9.42 -10.07 4.10
C VAL A 67 -8.31 -9.50 3.21
N ASP A 68 -7.51 -8.59 3.75
CA ASP A 68 -6.44 -7.94 2.99
C ASP A 68 -5.32 -8.91 2.63
N VAL A 69 -5.00 -9.88 3.50
CA VAL A 69 -4.05 -10.96 3.21
C VAL A 69 -4.51 -11.75 1.98
N TRP A 70 -5.78 -12.17 1.96
CA TRP A 70 -6.32 -12.97 0.86
C TRP A 70 -6.48 -12.17 -0.44
N LYS A 71 -6.79 -10.87 -0.34
CA LYS A 71 -6.81 -9.97 -1.51
C LYS A 71 -5.41 -9.82 -2.10
N THR A 72 -4.39 -9.63 -1.26
CA THR A 72 -3.00 -9.56 -1.70
C THR A 72 -2.55 -10.84 -2.37
N LEU A 73 -2.81 -12.00 -1.77
CA LEU A 73 -2.51 -13.30 -2.40
C LEU A 73 -3.24 -13.48 -3.73
N LYS A 74 -4.50 -13.04 -3.84
CA LYS A 74 -5.24 -13.08 -5.10
C LYS A 74 -4.58 -12.18 -6.16
N ASN A 75 -4.24 -10.93 -5.82
CA ASN A 75 -3.59 -10.01 -6.75
C ASN A 75 -2.28 -10.61 -7.28
N LEU A 76 -1.47 -11.20 -6.39
CA LEU A 76 -0.22 -11.89 -6.76
C LEU A 76 -0.43 -13.08 -7.71
N VAL A 77 -1.57 -13.75 -7.66
CA VAL A 77 -1.86 -14.91 -8.54
C VAL A 77 -2.48 -14.49 -9.87
N VAL A 78 -3.19 -13.37 -9.92
CA VAL A 78 -3.98 -12.95 -11.10
C VAL A 78 -3.27 -11.91 -11.95
N GLU A 79 -2.54 -10.97 -11.33
CA GLU A 79 -1.95 -9.80 -12.00
C GLU A 79 -0.46 -9.98 -12.35
N TYR A 80 0.14 -11.11 -11.93
CA TYR A 80 1.55 -11.44 -12.15
C TYR A 80 1.74 -12.55 -13.21
#